data_AF-A0A847WAG8-F1
#
_entry.id   AF-A0A847WAG8-F1
#
_cell.length_a   1.000
_cell.length_b   1.000
_cell.length_c   1.000
_cell.angle_alpha   90.00
_cell.angle_beta   90.00
_cell.angle_gamma   90.00
#
_symmetry.space_group_name_H-M   'P 1'
#
loop_
_entity.id
_entity.type
_entity.pdbx_description
1 polymer ?
#
loop_
_entity_poly.entity_id
_entity_poly.type
_entity_poly.pdbx_seq_one_letter_code
_entity_poly.pdbx_strand_id
1 'polypeptide(L)'
;MKKSSPVLPVIGCLIIQLCVGILYLWSVFKSPIVQSFNWSMEAAQMVSSYMLFAFVAGNLIGGFINDKKGPKLTAVLGVVMFSLGIALTGLLNSSNIGLMNITYCVLGGLGSGFAYGACISCVQKWMPHKRGFASGLAVSAFAFSTVIFAPVSRWLMKLFTDNATGIVDFKPVFLLLGGCFFIFGIIGCLLVRLPDKEYLSTLPVFKSEKNFTGKDYTLLQAMKTLPFWCIFLTILFINGTWTLTVPLIKDLGMERGLSEAVAIFTVSFTGVANALGRLVMATLSDKIGRTSTIIVLSVITLIGAVLMIFVGGYAYIVVV
;
A
#
# COMPACT_ATOMS: atom_id res chain seq x y z
N MET A 1 -22.74 23.10 -19.08
CA MET A 1 -22.02 22.65 -17.87
C MET A 1 -21.52 21.22 -18.10
N LYS A 2 -20.22 20.94 -17.99
CA LYS A 2 -19.68 19.57 -18.14
C LYS A 2 -20.14 18.74 -16.95
N LYS A 3 -20.96 17.71 -17.20
CA LYS A 3 -21.43 16.76 -16.18
C LYS A 3 -20.25 16.25 -15.36
N SER A 4 -20.30 16.39 -14.03
CA SER A 4 -19.27 15.83 -13.14
C SER A 4 -19.21 14.32 -13.33
N SER A 5 -18.02 13.81 -13.66
CA SER A 5 -17.78 12.38 -13.87
C SER A 5 -16.68 11.90 -12.91
N PRO A 6 -16.88 10.71 -12.29
CA PRO A 6 -15.91 10.11 -11.38
C PRO A 6 -14.67 9.57 -12.09
N VAL A 7 -14.71 9.38 -13.42
CA VAL A 7 -13.64 8.70 -14.16
C VAL A 7 -12.29 9.37 -13.98
N LEU A 8 -12.22 10.68 -14.24
CA LEU A 8 -10.96 11.42 -14.22
C LEU A 8 -10.33 11.51 -12.82
N PRO A 9 -11.09 11.83 -11.74
CA PRO A 9 -10.55 11.82 -10.37
C PRO A 9 -10.11 10.44 -9.91
N VAL A 10 -10.84 9.39 -10.30
CA VAL A 10 -10.48 8.01 -9.97
C VAL A 10 -9.16 7.65 -10.65
N ILE A 11 -9.01 7.91 -11.95
CA ILE A 11 -7.75 7.68 -12.68
C ILE A 11 -6.60 8.44 -12.01
N GLY A 12 -6.80 9.70 -11.64
CA GLY A 12 -5.81 10.49 -10.92
C GLY A 12 -5.36 9.85 -9.61
N CYS A 13 -6.33 9.40 -8.80
CA CYS A 13 -6.05 8.70 -7.55
C CYS A 13 -5.31 7.37 -7.78
N LEU A 14 -5.64 6.62 -8.82
CA LEU A 14 -4.96 5.35 -9.14
C LEU A 14 -3.51 5.58 -9.59
N ILE A 15 -3.25 6.61 -10.40
CA ILE A 15 -1.90 7.01 -10.79
C ILE A 15 -1.08 7.37 -9.56
N ILE A 16 -1.63 8.17 -8.65
CA ILE A 16 -0.96 8.52 -7.39
C ILE A 16 -0.67 7.26 -6.57
N GLN A 17 -1.66 6.39 -6.37
CA GLN A 17 -1.50 5.15 -5.61
C GLN A 17 -0.42 4.23 -6.20
N LEU A 18 -0.32 4.14 -7.53
CA LEU A 18 0.74 3.41 -8.20
C LEU A 18 2.13 4.02 -7.93
N CYS A 19 2.24 5.35 -7.93
CA CYS A 19 3.51 6.03 -7.66
C CYS A 19 3.95 5.87 -6.20
N VAL A 20 3.04 6.11 -5.25
CA VAL A 20 3.36 6.09 -3.81
C VAL A 20 3.36 4.69 -3.19
N GLY A 21 2.94 3.67 -3.96
CA GLY A 21 2.88 2.26 -3.57
C GLY A 21 4.23 1.58 -3.34
N ILE A 22 5.33 2.29 -3.62
CA ILE A 22 6.70 1.74 -3.59
C ILE A 22 7.19 1.25 -2.22
N LEU A 23 6.41 1.40 -1.13
CA LEU A 23 6.78 0.96 0.22
C LEU A 23 7.39 -0.45 0.25
N TYR A 24 6.89 -1.35 -0.59
CA TYR A 24 7.31 -2.75 -0.62
C TYR A 24 8.48 -3.03 -1.57
N LEU A 25 8.89 -2.06 -2.37
CA LEU A 25 9.96 -2.21 -3.36
C LEU A 25 11.35 -2.25 -2.71
N TRP A 26 11.46 -1.87 -1.44
CA TRP A 26 12.69 -2.04 -0.67
C TRP A 26 13.26 -3.46 -0.76
N SER A 27 12.39 -4.47 -0.86
CA SER A 27 12.78 -5.86 -1.09
C SER A 27 13.69 -6.08 -2.31
N VAL A 28 13.54 -5.25 -3.36
CA VAL A 28 14.33 -5.29 -4.60
C VAL A 28 15.68 -4.59 -4.42
N PHE A 29 15.72 -3.50 -3.64
CA PHE A 29 16.93 -2.72 -3.39
C PHE A 29 17.81 -3.28 -2.28
N LYS A 30 17.23 -4.01 -1.32
CA LYS A 30 17.90 -4.46 -0.09
C LYS A 30 19.20 -5.20 -0.37
N SER A 31 19.17 -6.25 -1.19
CA SER A 31 20.36 -7.07 -1.44
C SER A 31 21.47 -6.31 -2.19
N PRO A 32 21.16 -5.59 -3.30
CA PRO A 32 22.15 -4.73 -3.95
C PRO A 32 22.74 -3.65 -3.02
N ILE A 33 21.93 -3.02 -2.17
CA ILE A 33 22.39 -1.99 -1.22
C ILE A 33 23.32 -2.58 -0.15
N VAL A 34 22.99 -3.75 0.39
CA VAL A 34 23.84 -4.47 1.35
C VAL A 34 25.20 -4.76 0.75
N GLN A 35 25.25 -5.18 -0.53
CA GLN A 35 26.48 -5.45 -1.25
C GLN A 35 27.29 -4.19 -1.54
N SER A 36 26.66 -3.14 -2.09
CA SER A 36 27.36 -1.91 -2.50
C SER A 36 27.87 -1.07 -1.33
N PHE A 37 27.15 -1.03 -0.21
CA PHE A 37 27.51 -0.18 0.94
C PHE A 37 28.04 -0.96 2.15
N ASN A 38 28.18 -2.28 2.04
CA ASN A 38 28.64 -3.18 3.10
C ASN A 38 27.83 -3.03 4.40
N TRP A 39 26.51 -2.95 4.28
CA TRP A 39 25.61 -2.84 5.43
C TRP A 39 25.34 -4.21 6.05
N SER A 40 25.00 -4.24 7.34
CA SER A 40 24.44 -5.46 7.92
C SER A 40 23.03 -5.73 7.35
N MET A 41 22.69 -7.01 7.21
CA MET A 41 21.37 -7.42 6.71
C MET A 41 20.25 -6.91 7.63
N GLU A 42 20.51 -6.88 8.93
CA GLU A 42 19.60 -6.41 9.97
C GLU A 42 19.31 -4.91 9.80
N ALA A 43 20.36 -4.10 9.61
CA ALA A 43 20.20 -2.66 9.42
C ALA A 43 19.42 -2.35 8.13
N ALA A 44 19.70 -3.08 7.05
CA ALA A 44 18.96 -2.96 5.81
C ALA A 44 17.49 -3.41 5.97
N GLN A 45 17.19 -4.43 6.77
CA GLN A 45 15.82 -4.86 7.04
C GLN A 45 15.02 -3.77 7.78
N MET A 46 15.64 -3.10 8.76
CA MET A 46 15.01 -2.04 9.56
C MET A 46 14.53 -0.83 8.74
N VAL A 47 15.15 -0.55 7.60
CA VAL A 47 14.74 0.52 6.66
C VAL A 47 13.26 0.34 6.27
N SER A 48 12.85 -0.88 5.90
CA SER A 48 11.46 -1.15 5.53
C SER A 48 10.48 -0.92 6.70
N SER A 49 10.88 -1.31 7.91
CA SER A 49 10.11 -1.09 9.13
C SER A 49 9.93 0.40 9.44
N TYR A 50 11.00 1.18 9.32
CA TYR A 50 10.95 2.64 9.50
C TYR A 50 10.08 3.33 8.45
N MET A 51 10.17 2.89 7.19
CA MET A 51 9.34 3.45 6.12
C MET A 51 7.86 3.13 6.34
N LEU A 52 7.53 1.91 6.80
CA LEU A 52 6.16 1.54 7.13
C LEU A 52 5.62 2.33 8.33
N PHE A 53 6.44 2.53 9.36
CA PHE A 53 6.07 3.35 10.51
C PHE A 53 5.79 4.80 10.10
N ALA A 54 6.69 5.40 9.31
CA ALA A 54 6.51 6.74 8.77
C ALA A 54 5.29 6.84 7.84
N PHE A 55 4.99 5.80 7.06
CA PHE A 55 3.75 5.71 6.29
C PHE A 55 2.49 5.75 7.15
N VAL A 56 2.44 4.98 8.22
CA VAL A 56 1.29 4.99 9.15
C VAL A 56 1.16 6.34 9.83
N ALA A 57 2.26 6.91 10.31
CA ALA A 57 2.28 8.26 10.88
C ALA A 57 1.81 9.31 9.87
N GLY A 58 2.26 9.19 8.62
CA GLY A 58 1.88 10.05 7.52
C GLY A 58 0.40 9.96 7.20
N ASN A 59 -0.17 8.76 7.19
CA ASN A 59 -1.60 8.56 6.97
C ASN A 59 -2.44 9.20 8.09
N LEU A 60 -1.99 9.09 9.35
CA LEU A 60 -2.65 9.73 10.49
C LEU A 60 -2.61 11.27 10.39
N ILE A 61 -1.41 11.84 10.20
CA ILE A 61 -1.22 13.31 10.09
C ILE A 61 -1.94 13.86 8.85
N GLY A 62 -1.77 13.18 7.72
CA GLY A 62 -2.41 13.50 6.45
C GLY A 62 -3.92 13.43 6.52
N GLY A 63 -4.48 12.54 7.35
CA GLY A 63 -5.91 12.47 7.67
C GLY A 63 -6.45 13.79 8.22
N PHE A 64 -5.78 14.38 9.23
CA PHE A 64 -6.19 15.67 9.79
C PHE A 64 -6.16 16.81 8.75
N ILE A 65 -5.18 16.80 7.85
CA ILE A 65 -5.08 17.79 6.77
C ILE A 65 -6.17 17.55 5.72
N ASN A 66 -6.42 16.29 5.36
CA ASN A 66 -7.46 15.90 4.41
C ASN A 66 -8.86 16.31 4.90
N ASP A 67 -9.12 16.21 6.19
CA ASP A 67 -10.42 16.60 6.76
C ASP A 67 -10.61 18.12 6.76
N LYS A 68 -9.54 18.90 6.99
CA LYS A 68 -9.60 20.37 7.05
C LYS A 68 -9.47 21.06 5.69
N LYS A 69 -8.62 20.55 4.81
CA LYS A 69 -8.20 21.20 3.55
C LYS A 69 -8.57 20.39 2.30
N GLY A 70 -9.09 19.18 2.47
CA GLY A 70 -9.55 18.31 1.38
C GLY A 70 -8.44 17.45 0.77
N PRO A 71 -8.82 16.43 -0.03
CA PRO A 71 -7.91 15.41 -0.52
C PRO A 71 -6.89 15.92 -1.54
N LYS A 72 -7.22 16.97 -2.31
CA LYS A 72 -6.31 17.49 -3.35
C LYS A 72 -5.01 18.03 -2.74
N LEU A 73 -5.12 18.88 -1.71
CA LEU A 73 -3.94 19.45 -1.07
C LEU A 73 -3.11 18.37 -0.39
N THR A 74 -3.75 17.47 0.37
CA THR A 74 -3.06 16.36 1.04
C THR A 74 -2.34 15.45 0.05
N ALA A 75 -2.96 15.14 -1.10
CA ALA A 75 -2.32 14.35 -2.15
C ALA A 75 -1.10 15.05 -2.75
N VAL A 76 -1.20 16.36 -3.04
CA VAL A 76 -0.05 17.14 -3.56
C VAL A 76 1.11 17.14 -2.56
N LEU A 77 0.84 17.44 -1.29
CA LEU A 77 1.87 17.41 -0.24
C LEU A 77 2.51 16.03 -0.15
N GLY A 78 1.69 14.97 -0.17
CA GLY A 78 2.16 13.59 -0.11
C GLY A 78 3.06 13.21 -1.30
N VAL A 79 2.62 13.50 -2.53
CA VAL A 79 3.39 13.22 -3.75
C VAL A 79 4.72 13.99 -3.78
N VAL A 80 4.70 15.27 -3.41
CA VAL A 80 5.91 16.10 -3.38
C VAL A 80 6.89 15.58 -2.34
N MET A 81 6.43 15.34 -1.11
CA MET A 81 7.26 14.78 -0.03
C MET A 81 7.83 13.42 -0.42
N PHE A 82 6.99 12.53 -0.93
CA PHE A 82 7.40 11.18 -1.33
C PHE A 82 8.48 11.24 -2.41
N SER A 83 8.21 11.94 -3.50
CA SER A 83 9.12 12.01 -4.65
C SER A 83 10.43 12.70 -4.29
N LEU A 84 10.37 13.73 -3.45
CA LEU A 84 11.55 14.40 -2.92
C LEU A 84 12.37 13.47 -2.01
N GLY A 85 11.73 12.68 -1.14
CA GLY A 85 12.40 11.69 -0.31
C GLY A 85 13.16 10.65 -1.14
N ILE A 86 12.52 10.13 -2.18
CA ILE A 86 13.15 9.19 -3.12
C ILE A 86 14.31 9.86 -3.87
N ALA A 87 14.12 11.06 -4.43
CA ALA A 87 15.17 11.77 -5.17
C ALA A 87 16.36 12.15 -4.29
N LEU A 88 16.12 12.66 -3.08
CA LEU A 88 17.17 12.99 -2.11
C LEU A 88 17.96 11.75 -1.71
N THR A 89 17.31 10.59 -1.58
CA THR A 89 17.99 9.31 -1.32
C THR A 89 19.05 9.02 -2.37
N GLY A 90 18.75 9.27 -3.65
CA GLY A 90 19.71 9.11 -4.75
C GLY A 90 20.90 10.08 -4.70
N LEU A 91 20.74 11.26 -4.10
CA LEU A 91 21.82 12.23 -3.95
C LEU A 91 22.75 11.92 -2.77
N LEU A 92 22.38 10.98 -1.91
CA LEU A 92 23.23 10.55 -0.79
C LEU A 92 24.35 9.64 -1.32
N ASN A 93 25.58 10.13 -1.35
CA ASN A 93 26.77 9.39 -1.74
C ASN A 93 27.32 8.45 -0.64
N SER A 94 26.52 8.05 0.35
CA SER A 94 27.09 7.50 1.58
C SER A 94 26.40 6.25 2.11
N SER A 95 27.22 5.33 2.62
CA SER A 95 26.85 4.23 3.52
C SER A 95 26.18 4.70 4.83
N ASN A 96 25.77 5.96 4.93
CA ASN A 96 25.13 6.54 6.10
C ASN A 96 23.65 6.18 6.13
N ILE A 97 23.38 5.06 6.79
CA ILE A 97 22.03 4.52 7.03
C ILE A 97 21.09 5.58 7.64
N GLY A 98 21.60 6.47 8.51
CA GLY A 98 20.82 7.51 9.16
C GLY A 98 20.21 8.52 8.19
N LEU A 99 21.01 9.03 7.24
CA LEU A 99 20.51 9.96 6.22
C LEU A 99 19.53 9.28 5.26
N MET A 100 19.78 8.01 4.93
CA MET A 100 18.83 7.24 4.13
C MET A 100 17.52 7.02 4.87
N ASN A 101 17.55 6.75 6.18
CA ASN A 101 16.34 6.64 6.99
C ASN A 101 15.54 7.95 7.01
N ILE A 102 16.21 9.11 7.05
CA ILE A 102 15.51 10.40 7.01
C ILE A 102 14.86 10.64 5.63
N THR A 103 15.59 10.40 4.55
CA THR A 103 15.14 10.70 3.19
C THR A 103 14.16 9.64 2.66
N TYR A 104 14.56 8.38 2.62
CA TYR A 104 13.75 7.28 2.11
C TYR A 104 12.61 6.91 3.06
N CYS A 105 12.90 6.74 4.35
CA CYS A 105 11.90 6.23 5.29
C CYS A 105 10.98 7.33 5.81
N VAL A 106 11.54 8.38 6.43
CA VAL A 106 10.71 9.42 7.05
C VAL A 106 10.02 10.27 5.99
N LEU A 107 10.78 10.92 5.10
CA LEU A 107 10.19 11.82 4.10
C LEU A 107 9.39 11.03 3.05
N GLY A 108 9.95 9.93 2.53
CA GLY A 108 9.26 9.01 1.63
C GLY A 108 8.02 8.38 2.27
N GLY A 109 8.15 7.72 3.42
CA GLY A 109 7.03 7.08 4.13
C GLY A 109 5.91 8.06 4.47
N LEU A 110 6.23 9.20 5.11
CA LEU A 110 5.23 10.23 5.42
C LEU A 110 4.48 10.70 4.17
N GLY A 111 5.21 10.99 3.09
CA GLY A 111 4.62 11.42 1.83
C GLY A 111 3.67 10.38 1.22
N SER A 112 4.08 9.11 1.24
CA SER A 112 3.22 8.00 0.80
C SER A 112 1.94 7.91 1.64
N GLY A 113 2.05 8.07 2.97
CA GLY A 113 0.91 8.04 3.88
C GLY A 113 -0.11 9.14 3.61
N PHE A 114 0.36 10.37 3.38
CA PHE A 114 -0.49 11.52 3.02
C PHE A 114 -1.29 11.25 1.74
N ALA A 115 -0.59 10.82 0.70
CA ALA A 115 -1.19 10.57 -0.61
C ALA A 115 -2.17 9.39 -0.57
N TYR A 116 -1.82 8.31 0.13
CA TYR A 116 -2.62 7.10 0.25
C TYR A 116 -4.01 7.38 0.84
N GLY A 117 -4.06 8.01 2.02
CA GLY A 117 -5.32 8.32 2.70
C GLY A 117 -6.18 9.30 1.89
N ALA A 118 -5.56 10.32 1.29
CA ALA A 118 -6.24 11.31 0.46
C ALA A 118 -6.92 10.70 -0.78
N CYS A 119 -6.23 9.80 -1.47
CA CYS A 119 -6.75 9.13 -2.67
C CYS A 119 -7.93 8.22 -2.33
N ILE A 120 -7.84 7.42 -1.26
CA ILE A 120 -8.94 6.55 -0.82
C ILE A 120 -10.18 7.39 -0.46
N SER A 121 -9.98 8.44 0.35
CA SER A 121 -11.01 9.41 0.74
C SER A 121 -11.70 10.02 -0.49
N CYS A 122 -10.92 10.42 -1.50
CA CYS A 122 -11.45 11.00 -2.74
C CYS A 122 -12.30 10.00 -3.53
N VAL A 123 -11.77 8.80 -3.81
CA VAL A 123 -12.46 7.77 -4.60
C VAL A 123 -13.76 7.32 -3.90
N GLN A 124 -13.73 7.15 -2.58
CA GLN A 124 -14.92 6.80 -1.80
C GLN A 124 -16.00 7.89 -1.83
N LYS A 125 -15.62 9.18 -1.86
CA LYS A 125 -16.58 10.28 -1.99
C LYS A 125 -17.26 10.30 -3.36
N TRP A 126 -16.56 9.88 -4.42
CA TRP A 126 -17.14 9.74 -5.77
C TRP A 126 -18.07 8.53 -5.93
N MET A 127 -17.87 7.46 -5.16
CA MET A 127 -18.69 6.25 -5.20
C MET A 127 -19.28 5.92 -3.82
N PRO A 128 -20.15 6.78 -3.27
CA PRO A 128 -20.71 6.57 -1.92
C PRO A 128 -21.59 5.32 -1.83
N HIS A 129 -22.05 4.80 -2.98
CA HIS A 129 -22.87 3.60 -3.13
C HIS A 129 -22.09 2.29 -3.13
N LYS A 130 -20.78 2.37 -3.41
CA LYS A 130 -19.87 1.22 -3.52
C LYS A 130 -18.54 1.57 -2.85
N ARG A 131 -18.62 2.04 -1.60
CA ARG A 131 -17.45 2.56 -0.85
C ARG A 131 -16.36 1.50 -0.70
N GLY A 132 -16.76 0.24 -0.57
CA GLY A 132 -15.87 -0.92 -0.51
C GLY A 132 -15.12 -1.11 -1.82
N PHE A 133 -15.82 -1.23 -2.95
CA PHE A 133 -15.19 -1.28 -4.28
C PHE A 133 -14.27 -0.09 -4.52
N ALA A 134 -14.70 1.12 -4.16
CA ALA A 134 -13.90 2.34 -4.29
C ALA A 134 -12.57 2.28 -3.51
N SER A 135 -12.61 1.94 -2.22
CA SER A 135 -11.38 1.72 -1.46
C SER A 135 -10.57 0.55 -2.00
N GLY A 136 -11.23 -0.56 -2.36
CA GLY A 136 -10.59 -1.75 -2.89
C GLY A 136 -9.78 -1.43 -4.14
N LEU A 137 -10.36 -0.68 -5.08
CA LEU A 137 -9.70 -0.24 -6.31
C LEU A 137 -8.45 0.60 -6.02
N ALA A 138 -8.56 1.60 -5.15
CA ALA A 138 -7.44 2.47 -4.78
C ALA A 138 -6.31 1.70 -4.04
N VAL A 139 -6.66 0.83 -3.10
CA VAL A 139 -5.71 0.05 -2.29
C VAL A 139 -5.09 -1.10 -3.08
N SER A 140 -5.79 -1.60 -4.11
CA SER A 140 -5.26 -2.60 -5.05
C SER A 140 -4.25 -1.96 -6.01
N ALA A 141 -4.51 -0.75 -6.51
CA ALA A 141 -3.52 -0.01 -7.30
C ALA A 141 -2.22 0.24 -6.52
N PHE A 142 -2.34 0.58 -5.23
CA PHE A 142 -1.19 0.71 -4.34
C PHE A 142 -0.38 -0.61 -4.23
N ALA A 143 -1.05 -1.75 -4.05
CA ALA A 143 -0.36 -3.06 -4.00
C ALA A 143 0.26 -3.43 -5.35
N PHE A 144 -0.45 -3.18 -6.45
CA PHE A 144 -0.03 -3.52 -7.81
C PHE A 144 1.19 -2.71 -8.29
N SER A 145 1.49 -1.58 -7.65
CA SER A 145 2.72 -0.81 -7.91
C SER A 145 3.99 -1.68 -7.90
N THR A 146 4.09 -2.64 -6.97
CA THR A 146 5.25 -3.52 -6.83
C THR A 146 5.43 -4.43 -8.05
N VAL A 147 4.34 -4.93 -8.62
CA VAL A 147 4.35 -5.78 -9.81
C VAL A 147 4.89 -5.02 -11.02
N ILE A 148 4.54 -3.74 -11.14
CA ILE A 148 5.02 -2.86 -12.22
C ILE A 148 6.45 -2.39 -11.97
N PHE A 149 6.74 -1.86 -10.78
CA PHE A 149 7.99 -1.17 -10.52
C PHE A 149 9.13 -2.11 -10.13
N ALA A 150 8.88 -3.33 -9.65
CA ALA A 150 9.96 -4.30 -9.37
C ALA A 150 10.80 -4.64 -10.62
N PRO A 151 10.21 -5.03 -11.76
CA PRO A 151 10.98 -5.24 -12.99
C PRO A 151 11.62 -3.95 -13.51
N VAL A 152 10.93 -2.81 -13.43
CA VAL A 152 11.47 -1.51 -13.85
C VAL A 152 12.71 -1.14 -13.03
N SER A 153 12.67 -1.30 -11.70
CA SER A 153 13.81 -1.00 -10.83
C SER A 153 14.95 -1.99 -11.01
N ARG A 154 14.68 -3.28 -11.23
CA ARG A 154 15.74 -4.25 -11.60
C ARG A 154 16.39 -3.88 -12.93
N TRP A 155 15.60 -3.49 -13.92
CA TRP A 155 16.12 -3.04 -15.21
C TRP A 155 16.97 -1.77 -15.07
N LEU A 156 16.50 -0.77 -14.33
CA LEU A 156 17.27 0.45 -14.03
C LEU A 156 18.58 0.13 -13.31
N MET A 157 18.54 -0.69 -12.25
CA MET A 157 19.75 -1.09 -11.54
C MET A 157 20.75 -1.78 -12.47
N LYS A 158 20.29 -2.69 -13.35
CA LYS A 158 21.14 -3.36 -14.34
C LYS A 158 21.78 -2.36 -15.32
N LEU A 159 21.05 -1.34 -15.76
CA LEU A 159 21.59 -0.30 -16.65
C LEU A 159 22.69 0.53 -15.99
N PHE A 160 22.59 0.75 -14.68
CA PHE A 160 23.54 1.53 -13.89
C PHE A 160 24.46 0.64 -13.04
N THR A 161 24.63 -0.62 -13.41
CA THR A 161 25.62 -1.51 -12.79
C THR A 161 26.93 -1.40 -13.55
N ASP A 162 28.02 -1.18 -12.84
CA ASP A 162 29.36 -1.22 -13.43
C ASP A 162 29.73 -2.68 -13.76
N ASN A 163 30.03 -2.97 -15.03
CA ASN A 163 30.30 -4.34 -15.51
C ASN A 163 31.61 -4.93 -14.95
N ALA A 164 32.56 -4.10 -14.51
CA ALA A 164 33.85 -4.55 -13.99
C ALA A 164 33.78 -4.88 -12.49
N THR A 165 32.99 -4.12 -11.73
CA THR A 165 32.87 -4.27 -10.26
C THR A 165 31.60 -4.98 -9.81
N GLY A 166 30.56 -5.02 -10.66
CA GLY A 166 29.22 -5.54 -10.31
C GLY A 166 28.44 -4.62 -9.36
N ILE A 167 28.96 -3.43 -9.05
CA ILE A 167 28.37 -2.49 -8.10
C ILE A 167 27.35 -1.61 -8.83
N VAL A 168 26.17 -1.47 -8.23
CA VAL A 168 25.08 -0.61 -8.75
C VAL A 168 25.30 0.85 -8.33
N ASP A 169 25.26 1.77 -9.28
CA ASP A 169 25.09 3.20 -9.00
C ASP A 169 23.61 3.52 -8.76
N PHE A 170 23.25 3.70 -7.49
CA PHE A 170 21.88 3.96 -7.07
C PHE A 170 21.41 5.39 -7.34
N LYS A 171 22.32 6.35 -7.53
CA LYS A 171 21.97 7.76 -7.74
C LYS A 171 21.04 7.96 -8.94
N PRO A 172 21.39 7.53 -10.17
CA PRO A 172 20.51 7.68 -11.32
C PRO A 172 19.23 6.88 -11.17
N VAL A 173 19.26 5.71 -10.51
CA VAL A 173 18.08 4.88 -10.27
C VAL A 173 17.04 5.62 -9.42
N PHE A 174 17.45 6.14 -8.26
CA PHE A 174 16.54 6.87 -7.37
C PHE A 174 16.11 8.22 -7.94
N LEU A 175 16.98 8.93 -8.67
CA LEU A 175 16.60 10.19 -9.32
C LEU A 175 15.58 9.99 -10.43
N LEU A 176 15.74 8.96 -11.27
CA LEU A 176 14.76 8.64 -12.33
C LEU A 176 13.42 8.23 -11.71
N LEU A 177 13.44 7.35 -10.71
CA LEU A 177 12.22 6.94 -10.01
C LEU A 177 11.52 8.13 -9.33
N GLY A 178 12.27 8.92 -8.56
CA GLY A 178 11.75 10.13 -7.90
C GLY A 178 11.17 11.14 -8.90
N GLY A 179 11.86 11.37 -10.02
CA GLY A 179 11.38 12.21 -11.10
C GLY A 179 10.11 11.68 -11.76
N CYS A 180 10.05 10.38 -12.07
CA CYS A 180 8.85 9.73 -12.60
C CYS A 180 7.67 9.85 -11.63
N PHE A 181 7.86 9.54 -10.34
CA PHE A 181 6.79 9.66 -9.34
C PHE A 181 6.32 11.09 -9.14
N PHE A 182 7.24 12.06 -9.24
CA PHE A 182 6.87 13.47 -9.19
C PHE A 182 5.99 13.84 -10.38
N ILE A 183 6.43 13.54 -11.61
CA ILE A 183 5.72 13.90 -12.84
C ILE A 183 4.33 13.24 -12.88
N PHE A 184 4.29 11.91 -12.76
CA PHE A 184 3.01 11.17 -12.83
C PHE A 184 2.12 11.44 -11.61
N GLY A 185 2.71 11.58 -10.42
CA GLY A 185 1.97 11.91 -9.21
C GLY A 185 1.33 13.31 -9.30
N ILE A 186 2.05 14.31 -9.80
CA ILE A 186 1.51 15.66 -10.00
C ILE A 186 0.41 15.65 -11.07
N ILE A 187 0.61 14.93 -12.19
CA ILE A 187 -0.46 14.71 -13.18
C ILE A 187 -1.69 14.14 -12.49
N GLY A 188 -1.54 13.09 -11.68
CA GLY A 188 -2.64 12.52 -10.90
C GLY A 188 -3.31 13.54 -9.98
N CYS A 189 -2.53 14.37 -9.27
CA CYS A 189 -3.03 15.42 -8.38
C CYS A 189 -3.84 16.50 -9.11
N LEU A 190 -3.50 16.82 -10.36
CA LEU A 190 -4.27 17.75 -11.18
C LEU A 190 -5.68 17.22 -11.47
N LEU A 191 -5.83 15.89 -11.56
CA LEU A 191 -7.10 15.21 -11.80
C LEU A 191 -7.94 15.02 -10.53
N VAL A 192 -7.32 15.07 -9.35
CA VAL A 192 -8.02 14.95 -8.06
C VAL A 192 -8.95 16.14 -7.84
N ARG A 193 -10.22 15.84 -7.62
CA ARG A 193 -11.27 16.79 -7.24
C ARG A 193 -12.37 16.06 -6.47
N LEU A 194 -13.14 16.78 -5.67
CA LEU A 194 -14.31 16.24 -4.99
C LEU A 194 -15.54 16.25 -5.92
N PRO A 195 -16.50 15.33 -5.72
CA PRO A 195 -17.78 15.40 -6.42
C PRO A 195 -18.55 16.67 -6.00
N ASP A 196 -19.25 17.26 -6.96
CA ASP A 196 -20.19 18.35 -6.69
C ASP A 196 -21.52 17.82 -6.16
N LYS A 197 -22.33 18.73 -5.61
CA LYS A 197 -23.65 18.40 -5.06
C LYS A 197 -24.62 17.87 -6.13
N GLU A 198 -24.47 18.35 -7.37
CA GLU A 198 -25.30 17.93 -8.51
C GLU A 198 -25.06 16.45 -8.85
N TYR A 199 -23.80 16.02 -8.94
CA TYR A 199 -23.49 14.60 -9.14
C TYR A 199 -24.07 13.74 -8.01
N LEU A 200 -23.89 14.18 -6.76
CA LEU A 200 -24.38 13.44 -5.59
C LEU A 200 -25.91 13.32 -5.57
N SER A 201 -26.65 14.33 -6.06
CA SER A 201 -28.11 14.26 -6.13
C SER A 201 -28.63 13.36 -7.25
N THR A 202 -27.82 13.06 -8.27
CA THR A 202 -28.18 12.07 -9.31
C THR A 202 -28.05 10.62 -8.86
N LEU A 203 -27.35 10.37 -7.75
CA LEU A 203 -27.17 9.02 -7.23
C LEU A 203 -28.47 8.54 -6.57
N PRO A 204 -28.84 7.25 -6.71
CA PRO A 204 -30.03 6.72 -6.04
C PRO A 204 -29.93 6.94 -4.54
N VAL A 205 -31.02 7.41 -3.93
CA VAL A 205 -31.07 7.62 -2.47
C VAL A 205 -30.98 6.26 -1.80
N PHE A 206 -29.84 5.98 -1.19
CA PHE A 206 -29.66 4.76 -0.42
C PHE A 206 -30.50 4.87 0.84
N LYS A 207 -31.56 4.06 0.93
CA LYS A 207 -32.14 3.72 2.23
C LYS A 207 -31.03 3.03 3.00
N SER A 208 -30.35 3.78 3.87
CA SER A 208 -29.48 3.21 4.89
C SER A 208 -30.31 2.15 5.62
N GLU A 209 -29.98 0.88 5.41
CA GLU A 209 -30.63 -0.20 6.16
C GLU A 209 -30.41 0.09 7.65
N LYS A 210 -31.53 0.25 8.36
CA LYS A 210 -31.72 0.20 9.82
C LYS A 210 -30.44 0.50 10.66
N ASN A 211 -30.43 1.66 11.32
CA ASN A 211 -29.56 2.05 12.44
C ASN A 211 -28.26 2.82 12.15
N PHE A 212 -28.23 3.73 11.16
CA PHE A 212 -27.24 4.83 11.22
C PHE A 212 -27.86 6.08 11.86
N THR A 213 -28.11 5.99 13.17
CA THR A 213 -28.42 7.13 14.06
C THR A 213 -27.17 7.69 14.74
N GLY A 214 -25.99 7.14 14.44
CA GLY A 214 -24.75 7.53 15.08
C GLY A 214 -24.29 8.92 14.65
N LYS A 215 -23.99 9.77 15.63
CA LYS A 215 -23.19 11.00 15.41
C LYS A 215 -21.84 10.62 14.82
N ASP A 216 -21.32 11.44 13.90
CA ASP A 216 -19.93 11.35 13.49
C ASP A 216 -19.03 11.58 14.72
N TYR A 217 -18.17 10.60 15.01
CA TYR A 217 -17.25 10.66 16.13
C TYR A 217 -15.92 11.28 15.70
N THR A 218 -15.34 12.14 16.54
CA THR A 218 -13.92 12.46 16.44
C THR A 218 -13.07 11.27 16.85
N LEU A 219 -11.79 11.23 16.46
CA LEU A 219 -10.87 10.14 16.84
C LEU A 219 -10.88 9.87 18.36
N LEU A 220 -10.78 10.92 19.18
CA LEU A 220 -10.77 10.81 20.64
C LEU A 220 -12.10 10.29 21.21
N GLN A 221 -13.21 10.57 20.55
CA GLN A 221 -14.51 10.02 20.94
C GLN A 221 -14.61 8.55 20.53
N ALA A 222 -14.18 8.21 19.31
CA ALA A 222 -14.18 6.83 18.80
C ALA A 222 -13.33 5.90 19.69
N MET A 223 -12.15 6.35 20.14
CA MET A 223 -11.26 5.60 21.05
C MET A 223 -11.89 5.25 22.40
N LYS A 224 -12.94 5.97 22.83
CA LYS A 224 -13.69 5.66 24.06
C LYS A 224 -14.76 4.58 23.86
N THR A 225 -14.97 4.13 22.63
CA THR A 225 -16.01 3.16 22.30
C THR A 225 -15.44 1.74 22.18
N LEU A 226 -16.21 0.73 22.59
CA LEU A 226 -15.82 -0.68 22.44
C LEU A 226 -15.61 -1.09 20.96
N PRO A 227 -16.47 -0.69 19.99
CA PRO A 227 -16.27 -1.04 18.59
C PRO A 227 -14.90 -0.64 18.03
N PHE A 228 -14.35 0.50 18.47
CA PHE A 228 -13.01 0.92 18.07
C PHE A 228 -11.95 -0.12 18.46
N TRP A 229 -11.96 -0.57 19.72
CA TRP A 229 -10.99 -1.55 20.22
C TRP A 229 -11.20 -2.94 19.61
N CYS A 230 -12.44 -3.35 19.35
CA CYS A 230 -12.71 -4.59 18.63
C CYS A 230 -12.12 -4.55 17.21
N ILE A 231 -12.31 -3.46 16.47
CA ILE A 231 -11.73 -3.28 15.12
C ILE A 231 -10.21 -3.22 15.20
N PHE A 232 -9.66 -2.47 16.15
CA PHE A 232 -8.22 -2.34 16.37
C PHE A 232 -7.57 -3.70 16.62
N LEU A 233 -8.08 -4.47 17.59
CA LEU A 233 -7.55 -5.80 17.92
C LEU A 233 -7.70 -6.77 16.75
N THR A 234 -8.83 -6.74 16.04
CA THR A 234 -9.03 -7.59 14.87
C THR A 234 -7.99 -7.31 13.79
N ILE A 235 -7.76 -6.04 13.46
CA ILE A 235 -6.76 -5.64 12.45
C ILE A 235 -5.34 -5.99 12.94
N LEU A 236 -5.04 -5.81 14.23
CA LEU A 236 -3.76 -6.15 14.84
C LEU A 236 -3.43 -7.64 14.67
N PHE A 237 -4.35 -8.53 15.05
CA PHE A 237 -4.13 -9.98 14.97
C PHE A 237 -4.11 -10.50 13.53
N ILE A 238 -4.99 -10.00 12.65
CA ILE A 238 -5.00 -10.41 11.23
C ILE A 238 -3.68 -10.01 10.53
N ASN A 239 -3.22 -8.77 10.71
CA ASN A 239 -1.96 -8.33 10.10
C ASN A 239 -0.73 -9.01 10.74
N GLY A 240 -0.78 -9.28 12.04
CA GLY A 240 0.25 -10.05 12.74
C GLY A 240 0.40 -11.45 12.15
N THR A 241 -0.72 -12.14 11.89
CA THR A 241 -0.74 -13.47 11.29
C THR A 241 -0.04 -13.49 9.93
N TRP A 242 -0.37 -12.55 9.04
CA TRP A 242 0.30 -12.43 7.73
C TRP A 242 1.80 -12.17 7.87
N THR A 243 2.18 -11.22 8.73
CA THR A 243 3.59 -10.82 8.92
C THR A 243 4.45 -11.96 9.46
N LEU A 244 3.90 -12.80 10.35
CA LEU A 244 4.58 -14.00 10.88
C LEU A 244 4.68 -15.12 9.83
N THR A 245 3.69 -15.24 8.96
CA THR A 245 3.61 -16.35 8.00
C THR A 245 4.51 -16.14 6.79
N VAL A 246 4.59 -14.92 6.25
CA VAL A 246 5.31 -14.62 4.99
C VAL A 246 6.74 -15.15 4.94
N PRO A 247 7.60 -14.95 5.98
CA PRO A 247 8.97 -15.45 5.94
C PRO A 247 9.06 -16.99 5.87
N LEU A 248 8.04 -17.70 6.36
CA LEU A 248 8.01 -19.15 6.47
C LEU A 248 7.51 -19.83 5.19
N ILE A 249 6.85 -19.11 4.28
CA ILE A 249 6.16 -19.70 3.12
C ILE A 249 7.11 -20.52 2.24
N LYS A 250 8.30 -19.98 1.95
CA LYS A 250 9.26 -20.66 1.07
C LYS A 250 9.76 -21.95 1.73
N ASP A 251 10.26 -21.84 2.95
CA ASP A 251 10.93 -22.93 3.65
C ASP A 251 9.95 -24.06 3.98
N LEU A 252 8.75 -23.73 4.47
CA LEU A 252 7.67 -24.72 4.69
C LEU A 252 7.22 -25.38 3.38
N GLY A 253 7.16 -24.63 2.28
CA GLY A 253 6.85 -25.20 0.97
C GLY A 253 7.87 -26.25 0.54
N MET A 254 9.16 -25.95 0.74
CA MET A 254 10.26 -26.88 0.41
C MET A 254 10.28 -28.11 1.33
N GLU A 255 10.11 -27.93 2.64
CA GLU A 255 9.98 -29.03 3.61
C GLU A 255 8.81 -29.97 3.26
N ARG A 256 7.80 -29.46 2.56
CA ARG A 256 6.59 -30.20 2.16
C ARG A 256 6.61 -30.71 0.73
N GLY A 257 7.78 -30.76 0.11
CA GLY A 257 8.00 -31.41 -1.17
C GLY A 257 7.80 -30.51 -2.40
N LEU A 258 7.70 -29.19 -2.23
CA LEU A 258 7.81 -28.28 -3.38
C LEU A 258 9.28 -28.12 -3.78
N SER A 259 9.53 -28.00 -5.09
CA SER A 259 10.84 -27.54 -5.55
C SER A 259 11.04 -26.07 -5.17
N GLU A 260 12.30 -25.64 -5.05
CA GLU A 260 12.63 -24.25 -4.73
C GLU A 260 11.96 -23.26 -5.70
N ALA A 261 11.95 -23.57 -7.01
CA ALA A 261 11.32 -22.72 -8.02
C ALA A 261 9.80 -22.56 -7.77
N VAL A 262 9.11 -23.64 -7.39
CA VAL A 262 7.68 -23.61 -7.11
C VAL A 262 7.38 -22.89 -5.78
N ALA A 263 8.24 -23.04 -4.77
CA ALA A 263 8.12 -22.31 -3.51
C ALA A 263 8.30 -20.78 -3.71
N ILE A 264 9.28 -20.36 -4.52
CA ILE A 264 9.48 -18.94 -4.89
C ILE A 264 8.29 -18.40 -5.68
N PHE A 265 7.75 -19.20 -6.61
CA PHE A 265 6.55 -18.85 -7.34
C PHE A 265 5.35 -18.66 -6.39
N THR A 266 5.20 -19.52 -5.39
CA THR A 266 4.13 -19.42 -4.38
C THR A 266 4.20 -18.08 -3.63
N VAL A 267 5.38 -17.69 -3.15
CA VAL A 267 5.58 -16.37 -2.52
C VAL A 267 5.18 -15.24 -3.47
N SER A 268 5.56 -15.32 -4.74
CA SER A 268 5.20 -14.31 -5.75
C SER A 268 3.68 -14.27 -6.01
N PHE A 269 3.03 -15.43 -6.05
CA PHE A 269 1.60 -15.58 -6.26
C PHE A 269 0.77 -14.94 -5.15
N THR A 270 1.23 -15.03 -3.89
CA THR A 270 0.56 -14.35 -2.76
C THR A 270 0.50 -12.84 -2.94
N GLY A 271 1.46 -12.22 -3.62
CA GLY A 271 1.43 -10.79 -3.96
C GLY A 271 0.26 -10.42 -4.88
N VAL A 272 0.00 -11.28 -5.88
CA VAL A 272 -1.15 -11.12 -6.79
C VAL A 272 -2.46 -11.39 -6.06
N ALA A 273 -2.51 -12.46 -5.25
CA ALA A 273 -3.68 -12.79 -4.44
C ALA A 273 -4.01 -11.68 -3.43
N ASN A 274 -3.01 -11.03 -2.83
CA ASN A 274 -3.18 -9.87 -1.95
C ASN A 274 -3.81 -8.68 -2.70
N ALA A 275 -3.35 -8.35 -3.91
CA ALA A 275 -3.94 -7.29 -4.71
C ALA A 275 -5.39 -7.60 -5.12
N LEU A 276 -5.66 -8.81 -5.61
CA LEU A 276 -7.01 -9.22 -6.01
C LEU A 276 -7.95 -9.35 -4.81
N GLY A 277 -7.48 -9.93 -3.71
CA GLY A 277 -8.23 -10.10 -2.47
C GLY A 277 -8.72 -8.78 -1.90
N ARG A 278 -7.89 -7.72 -1.95
CA ARG A 278 -8.29 -6.35 -1.57
C ARG A 278 -9.50 -5.87 -2.37
N LEU A 279 -9.49 -6.05 -3.69
CA LEU A 279 -10.61 -5.63 -4.54
C LEU A 279 -11.84 -6.51 -4.31
N VAL A 280 -11.67 -7.84 -4.32
CA VAL A 280 -12.78 -8.80 -4.20
C VAL A 280 -13.47 -8.67 -2.85
N MET A 281 -12.72 -8.69 -1.75
CA MET A 281 -13.30 -8.65 -0.40
C MET A 281 -13.86 -7.27 -0.07
N ALA A 282 -13.22 -6.19 -0.52
CA ALA A 282 -13.79 -4.86 -0.34
C ALA A 282 -15.08 -4.69 -1.15
N THR A 283 -15.16 -5.24 -2.36
CA THR A 283 -16.41 -5.24 -3.16
C THR A 283 -17.49 -6.11 -2.53
N LEU A 284 -17.11 -7.30 -2.02
CA LEU A 284 -18.03 -8.20 -1.31
C LEU A 284 -18.63 -7.50 -0.08
N SER A 285 -17.83 -6.68 0.61
CA SER A 285 -18.30 -5.92 1.78
C SER A 285 -19.35 -4.85 1.50
N ASP A 286 -19.53 -4.45 0.23
CA ASP A 286 -20.67 -3.62 -0.18
C ASP A 286 -21.97 -4.44 -0.28
N LYS A 287 -21.89 -5.76 -0.42
CA LYS A 287 -23.05 -6.67 -0.56
C LYS A 287 -23.47 -7.33 0.75
N ILE A 288 -22.50 -7.83 1.53
CA ILE A 288 -22.78 -8.63 2.74
C ILE A 288 -22.61 -7.84 4.05
N GLY A 289 -22.19 -6.58 3.96
CA GLY A 289 -21.87 -5.73 5.10
C GLY A 289 -20.43 -5.86 5.60
N ARG A 290 -19.97 -4.85 6.35
CA ARG A 290 -18.56 -4.74 6.79
C ARG A 290 -18.21 -5.77 7.86
N THR A 291 -19.04 -5.90 8.89
CA THR A 291 -18.82 -6.86 9.99
C THR A 291 -18.80 -8.29 9.47
N SER A 292 -19.77 -8.68 8.65
CA SER A 292 -19.81 -10.00 8.02
C SER A 292 -18.56 -10.28 7.19
N THR A 293 -18.06 -9.29 6.45
CA THR A 293 -16.82 -9.46 5.67
C THR A 293 -15.61 -9.68 6.57
N ILE A 294 -15.49 -8.94 7.68
CA ILE A 294 -14.39 -9.15 8.64
C ILE A 294 -14.47 -10.55 9.25
N ILE A 295 -15.67 -11.04 9.58
CA ILE A 295 -15.87 -12.40 10.09
C ILE A 295 -15.46 -13.43 9.03
N VAL A 296 -15.92 -13.28 7.79
CA VAL A 296 -15.53 -14.18 6.67
C VAL A 296 -14.02 -14.20 6.47
N LEU A 297 -13.36 -13.04 6.46
CA LEU A 297 -11.90 -12.94 6.36
C LEU A 297 -11.18 -13.61 7.53
N SER A 298 -11.70 -13.47 8.74
CA SER A 298 -11.14 -14.08 9.94
C SER A 298 -11.26 -15.60 9.90
N VAL A 299 -12.42 -16.12 9.48
CA VAL A 299 -12.66 -17.56 9.32
C VAL A 299 -11.79 -18.15 8.22
N ILE A 300 -11.68 -17.49 7.06
CA ILE A 300 -10.80 -17.93 5.97
C ILE A 300 -9.34 -17.96 6.43
N THR A 301 -8.88 -16.91 7.12
CA THR A 301 -7.52 -16.86 7.67
C THR A 301 -7.28 -17.98 8.69
N LEU A 302 -8.25 -18.26 9.57
CA LEU A 302 -8.15 -19.35 10.54
C LEU A 302 -8.07 -20.72 9.86
N ILE A 303 -8.96 -21.00 8.91
CA ILE A 303 -8.96 -22.25 8.14
C ILE A 303 -7.63 -22.39 7.39
N GLY A 304 -7.18 -21.32 6.71
CA GLY A 304 -5.91 -21.30 6.00
C GLY A 304 -4.73 -21.61 6.92
N ALA A 305 -4.64 -20.94 8.08
CA ALA A 305 -3.59 -21.17 9.07
C ALA A 305 -3.58 -22.61 9.61
N VAL A 306 -4.74 -23.20 9.88
CA VAL A 306 -4.86 -24.59 10.35
C VAL A 306 -4.49 -25.58 9.26
N LEU A 307 -5.00 -25.40 8.03
CA LEU A 307 -4.64 -26.24 6.88
C LEU A 307 -3.13 -26.12 6.56
N MET A 308 -2.55 -24.95 6.80
CA MET A 308 -1.11 -24.73 6.67
C MET A 308 -0.29 -25.55 7.65
N ILE A 309 -0.85 -26.28 8.62
CA ILE A 309 -0.09 -27.22 9.47
C ILE A 309 0.10 -28.57 8.77
N PHE A 310 -0.89 -29.01 7.98
CA PHE A 310 -0.98 -30.41 7.51
C PHE A 310 -0.76 -30.60 6.00
N VAL A 311 -1.09 -29.59 5.19
CA VAL A 311 -1.12 -29.73 3.73
C VAL A 311 0.28 -29.69 3.14
N GLY A 312 0.63 -30.68 2.32
CA GLY A 312 1.88 -30.74 1.55
C GLY A 312 1.68 -30.82 0.04
N GLY A 313 2.79 -30.86 -0.71
CA GLY A 313 2.80 -30.84 -2.17
C GLY A 313 2.14 -29.59 -2.76
N TYR A 314 1.62 -29.68 -3.99
CA TYR A 314 1.00 -28.55 -4.70
C TYR A 314 -0.25 -27.97 -4.02
N ALA A 315 -0.92 -28.74 -3.15
CA ALA A 315 -2.05 -28.24 -2.38
C ALA A 315 -1.64 -27.14 -1.39
N TYR A 316 -0.37 -27.10 -0.96
CA TYR A 316 0.17 -26.04 -0.11
C TYR A 316 0.01 -24.66 -0.74
N ILE A 317 0.17 -24.56 -2.07
CA ILE A 317 0.10 -23.31 -2.83
C ILE A 317 -1.29 -22.66 -2.74
N VAL A 318 -2.35 -23.47 -2.60
CA VAL A 318 -3.74 -22.97 -2.50
C VAL A 318 -4.06 -22.47 -1.09
N VAL A 319 -3.41 -23.06 -0.08
CA VAL A 319 -3.65 -22.73 1.33
C VAL A 319 -2.94 -21.45 1.75
N VAL A 320 -1.76 -21.20 1.18
CA VAL A 320 -0.93 -20.01 1.38
C VAL A 320 -1.54 -18.78 0.70
#